data_AF-A0A8T0EPE9-F1
#
_entry.id   AF-A0A8T0EPE9-F1
#
_cell.length_a   1.000
_cell.length_b   1.000
_cell.length_c   1.000
_cell.angle_alpha   90.00
_cell.angle_beta   90.00
_cell.angle_gamma   90.00
#
_symmetry.space_group_name_H-M   'P 1'
#
loop_
_entity.id
_entity.type
_entity.pdbx_description
1 polymer ?
#
loop_
_entity_poly.entity_id
_entity_poly.type
_entity_poly.pdbx_seq_one_letter_code
_entity_poly.pdbx_strand_id
1 'polypeptide(L)' 'MDTSGGFCESERFGRIPLNETKFDDENCLKIMCKNNKLVRFGCGKVFIESNRSCEANPKKGQYPECCDIVLSCN' A
#
# COMPACT_ATOMS: atom_id res chain seq x y z
N MET A 1 17.96 15.73 10.24
CA MET A 1 17.33 15.56 8.92
C MET A 1 16.40 16.75 8.75
N ASP A 2 16.82 17.72 7.93
CA ASP A 2 16.09 18.97 7.73
C ASP A 2 14.91 18.72 6.80
N THR A 3 13.70 18.94 7.29
CA THR A 3 12.45 18.68 6.57
C THR A 3 11.92 19.91 5.81
N SER A 4 12.69 20.98 5.71
CA SER A 4 12.26 22.28 5.17
C SER A 4 12.02 22.35 3.66
N GLY A 5 12.19 21.25 2.91
CA GLY A 5 12.11 21.24 1.44
C GLY A 5 10.71 21.14 0.82
N GLY A 6 9.66 20.88 1.61
CA GLY A 6 8.30 20.72 1.08
C GLY A 6 8.06 19.41 0.30
N PHE A 7 8.93 18.43 0.47
CA PHE A 7 8.83 17.08 -0.09
C PHE A 7 9.40 16.04 0.87
N CYS A 8 9.04 14.78 0.63
CA CYS A 8 9.62 13.60 1.24
C CYS A 8 10.47 12.86 0.21
N GLU A 9 11.56 12.25 0.65
CA GLU A 9 12.39 11.38 -0.20
C GLU A 9 11.97 9.93 -0.02
N SER A 10 11.80 9.22 -1.14
CA SER A 10 11.43 7.81 -1.22
C SER A 10 12.38 7.12 -2.19
N GLU A 11 13.02 6.03 -1.78
CA GLU A 11 13.90 5.25 -2.67
C GLU A 11 13.17 4.73 -3.91
N ARG A 12 11.88 4.38 -3.78
CA ARG A 12 11.05 3.85 -4.87
C ARG A 12 10.48 4.92 -5.79
N PHE A 13 10.16 6.10 -5.25
CA PHE A 13 9.38 7.13 -5.97
C PHE A 13 10.11 8.47 -6.12
N GLY A 14 11.37 8.55 -5.70
CA GLY A 14 12.13 9.79 -5.66
C GLY A 14 11.52 10.80 -4.70
N ARG A 15 11.37 12.06 -5.15
CA ARG A 15 10.79 13.13 -4.34
C ARG A 15 9.26 13.14 -4.47
N ILE A 16 8.59 13.07 -3.33
CA ILE A 16 7.13 13.16 -3.22
C ILE A 16 6.79 14.51 -2.57
N PRO A 17 6.13 15.43 -3.27
CA PRO A 17 5.73 16.72 -2.69
C PRO A 17 4.84 16.55 -1.45
N LEU A 18 4.84 17.55 -0.57
CA LEU A 18 3.91 17.58 0.56
C LEU A 18 2.45 17.44 0.11
N ASN A 19 1.70 16.62 0.84
CA ASN A 19 0.31 16.26 0.57
C ASN A 19 0.07 15.45 -0.72
N GLU A 20 1.11 15.11 -1.47
CA GLU A 20 1.00 14.20 -2.60
C GLU A 20 0.91 12.75 -2.14
N THR A 21 0.21 11.95 -2.97
CA THR A 21 0.01 10.52 -2.76
C THR A 21 0.58 9.74 -3.93
N LYS A 22 1.29 8.65 -3.61
CA LYS A 22 1.78 7.65 -4.57
C LYS A 22 1.21 6.28 -4.21
N PHE A 23 1.03 5.46 -5.23
CA PHE A 23 0.51 4.10 -5.09
C PHE A 23 1.59 3.10 -5.52
N ASP A 24 1.73 2.06 -4.72
CA ASP A 24 2.57 0.89 -4.98
C ASP A 24 1.63 -0.29 -5.20
N ASP A 25 1.21 -0.46 -6.45
CA ASP A 25 0.19 -1.45 -6.82
C ASP A 25 0.72 -2.89 -6.67
N GLU A 26 2.05 -3.08 -6.75
CA GLU A 26 2.68 -4.39 -6.53
C GLU A 26 2.56 -4.84 -5.07
N ASN A 27 2.69 -3.90 -4.13
CA ASN A 27 2.58 -4.19 -2.70
C ASN A 27 1.24 -3.77 -2.09
N CYS A 28 0.31 -3.29 -2.92
CA CYS A 28 -0.95 -2.69 -2.51
C CYS A 28 -0.80 -1.64 -1.39
N LEU A 29 0.11 -0.68 -1.58
CA LEU A 29 0.36 0.39 -0.61
C LEU A 29 -0.06 1.76 -1.15
N LYS A 30 -0.55 2.60 -0.24
CA LYS A 30 -0.68 4.05 -0.43
C LYS A 30 0.39 4.75 0.38
N ILE A 31 1.22 5.56 -0.27
CA ILE A 31 2.27 6.35 0.36
C ILE A 31 1.90 7.83 0.24
N MET A 32 1.95 8.56 1.34
CA MET A 32 1.67 10.00 1.37
C MET A 32 2.80 10.74 2.10
N CYS A 33 3.24 11.87 1.54
CA CYS A 33 4.12 12.77 2.26
C CYS A 33 3.29 13.73 3.11
N LYS A 34 3.29 13.56 4.44
CA LYS A 34 2.53 14.40 5.37
C LYS A 34 3.43 14.88 6.50
N ASN A 35 3.41 16.18 6.79
CA ASN A 35 4.27 16.81 7.80
C ASN A 35 5.75 16.45 7.59
N ASN A 36 6.18 16.43 6.32
CA ASN A 36 7.52 16.02 5.86
C ASN A 36 7.96 14.63 6.33
N LYS A 37 7.00 13.73 6.54
CA LYS A 37 7.24 12.31 6.82
C LYS A 37 6.47 11.47 5.81
N LEU A 38 7.10 10.39 5.35
CA LEU A 38 6.39 9.37 4.59
C LEU A 38 5.46 8.60 5.52
N VAL A 39 4.17 8.65 5.22
CA VAL A 39 3.13 7.85 5.85
C VAL A 39 2.73 6.77 4.85
N ARG A 40 2.78 5.50 5.26
CA ARG A 40 2.42 4.35 4.43
C ARG A 40 1.16 3.70 4.99
N PHE A 41 0.23 3.38 4.11
CA PHE A 41 -0.98 2.63 4.40
C PHE A 41 -0.94 1.36 3.56
N GLY A 42 -1.16 0.22 4.19
CA GLY A 42 -1.28 -1.07 3.50
C GLY A 42 -2.55 -1.78 3.93
N CYS A 43 -2.75 -2.95 3.36
CA CYS A 43 -3.84 -3.84 3.76
C CYS A 43 -3.52 -4.44 5.14
N GLY A 44 -4.53 -4.53 6.01
CA GLY A 44 -4.40 -5.26 7.28
C GLY A 44 -4.10 -6.74 7.02
N LYS A 45 -3.60 -7.46 8.04
CA LYS A 45 -3.44 -8.91 7.95
C LYS A 45 -4.81 -9.59 8.15
N VAL A 46 -5.25 -10.38 7.18
CA VAL A 46 -6.44 -11.24 7.32
C VAL A 46 -5.95 -12.68 7.54
N PHE A 47 -6.42 -13.30 8.62
CA PHE A 47 -6.20 -14.72 8.85
C PHE A 47 -7.38 -15.48 8.26
N ILE A 48 -7.10 -16.37 7.31
CA ILE A 48 -8.10 -17.23 6.68
C ILE A 48 -7.87 -18.64 7.23
N GLU A 49 -8.82 -19.14 8.02
CA GLU A 49 -8.86 -20.55 8.40
C GLU A 49 -9.28 -21.37 7.18
N SER A 50 -8.30 -21.72 6.34
CA SER A 50 -8.53 -22.51 5.14
C SER A 50 -8.72 -23.97 5.52
N ASN A 51 -9.97 -24.39 5.69
CA ASN A 51 -10.32 -25.79 5.99
C ASN A 51 -10.35 -26.70 4.75
N ARG A 52 -10.19 -26.16 3.53
CA ARG A 52 -10.11 -26.90 2.24
C ARG A 52 -9.35 -26.04 1.22
N SER A 53 -8.82 -26.68 0.17
CA SER A 53 -8.00 -26.19 -0.96
C SER A 53 -8.38 -24.84 -1.61
N CYS A 54 -8.45 -23.78 -0.81
CA CYS A 54 -8.76 -22.43 -1.22
C CYS A 54 -7.51 -21.58 -1.15
N GLU A 55 -7.20 -20.92 -2.24
CA GLU A 55 -6.12 -19.95 -2.34
C GLU A 55 -6.67 -18.53 -2.16
N ALA A 56 -6.05 -17.78 -1.26
CA ALA A 56 -6.34 -16.38 -1.03
C ALA A 56 -5.61 -15.53 -2.08
N ASN A 57 -6.35 -14.99 -3.03
CA ASN A 57 -5.80 -14.18 -4.11
C ASN A 57 -6.18 -12.71 -3.91
N PRO A 58 -5.21 -11.78 -3.84
CA PRO A 58 -5.52 -10.36 -3.79
C PRO A 58 -6.19 -9.92 -5.10
N LYS A 59 -7.16 -9.03 -5.00
CA LYS A 59 -7.82 -8.41 -6.16
C LYS A 59 -6.82 -7.51 -6.90
N LYS A 60 -6.95 -7.41 -8.23
CA LYS A 60 -6.21 -6.42 -9.01
C LYS A 60 -6.79 -5.02 -8.79
N GLY A 61 -5.93 -4.01 -8.67
CA GLY A 61 -6.33 -2.61 -8.51
C GLY A 61 -5.27 -1.80 -7.75
N GLN A 62 -5.56 -0.53 -7.48
CA GLN A 62 -4.75 0.29 -6.57
C GLN A 62 -5.31 0.23 -5.15
N TYR A 63 -4.53 0.61 -4.14
CA TYR A 63 -5.03 0.71 -2.77
C TYR A 63 -6.21 1.70 -2.69
N PRO A 64 -7.33 1.37 -2.00
CA PRO A 64 -7.54 0.18 -1.16
C PRO A 64 -8.20 -1.01 -1.88
N GLU A 65 -8.49 -0.92 -3.18
CA GLU A 65 -9.22 -1.98 -3.92
C GLU A 65 -8.45 -3.29 -3.99
N CYS A 66 -7.11 -3.24 -4.09
CA CYS A 66 -6.27 -4.43 -4.06
C CYS A 66 -6.17 -5.10 -2.67
N CYS A 67 -6.78 -4.50 -1.62
CA CYS A 67 -6.85 -5.11 -0.30
C CYS A 67 -7.93 -6.17 -0.16
N ASP A 68 -8.89 -6.21 -1.10
CA ASP A 68 -9.89 -7.26 -1.11
C ASP A 68 -9.25 -8.61 -1.47
N ILE A 69 -9.56 -9.62 -0.67
CA ILE A 69 -9.13 -11.00 -0.92
C ILE A 69 -10.27 -11.77 -1.56
N VAL A 70 -9.97 -12.41 -2.69
CA VAL A 70 -10.85 -13.35 -3.37
C VAL A 70 -10.37 -14.76 -3.05
N LEU A 71 -11.27 -15.61 -2.53
CA LEU A 71 -10.99 -17.01 -2.30
C LEU A 71 -11.28 -17.81 -3.57
N SER A 72 -10.25 -18.46 -4.11
CA SER A 72 -10.37 -19.40 -5.21
C SER A 72 -10.29 -20.81 -4.64
N CYS A 73 -11.44 -21.48 -4.52
CA CYS A 73 -11.53 -22.85 -4.02
C CYS A 73 -11.68 -23.82 -5.19
N ASN A 74 -10.84 -24.86 -5.23
CA ASN A 74 -10.95 -25.98 -6.18
C ASN A 74 -11.78 -27.13 -5.60
#